data_AF-A0A9D4NLI1-F1
#
_entry.id   AF-A0A9D4NLI1-F1
#
_cell.length_a   1.000
_cell.length_b   1.000
_cell.length_c   1.000
_cell.angle_alpha   90.00
_cell.angle_beta   90.00
_cell.angle_gamma   90.00
#
_symmetry.space_group_name_H-M   'P 1'
#
loop_
_entity.id
_entity.type
_entity.pdbx_description
1 polymer ?
#
loop_
_entity_poly.entity_id
_entity_poly.type
_entity_poly.pdbx_seq_one_letter_code
_entity_poly.pdbx_strand_id
1 'polypeptide(L)'
;MFPRIQSVSMLVDMGFHVQKLSVRCSRGFKNAARNYCQKAPKEEKVIAGTPYKKLSVGVPKESFPNERRVAISPTAVQALVKKGWNVNIEDGAGVEAKFTNANFQEVGAKITAKSETYKSDIVLKVRPPSDSEIPLFKENGTLISFLYPQQNAELVKKLAAHKLTTFAMDKVPRISRAQVFDALSSMANISGYKAVIEAANNYGRFFSGKCMEM
;
A
#
# COMPACT_ATOMS: atom_id res chain seq x y z
N MET A 1 38.13 53.68 -17.86
CA MET A 1 39.34 53.42 -18.66
C MET A 1 40.17 52.38 -17.91
N PHE A 2 40.21 51.14 -18.40
CA PHE A 2 40.99 49.96 -17.97
C PHE A 2 40.86 49.41 -16.52
N PRO A 3 40.98 48.07 -16.33
CA PRO A 3 40.38 47.30 -15.22
C PRO A 3 41.36 47.00 -14.08
N ARG A 4 40.86 46.69 -12.87
CA ARG A 4 41.67 46.11 -11.79
C ARG A 4 41.01 44.83 -11.26
N ILE A 5 41.70 43.74 -11.49
CA ILE A 5 41.36 42.35 -11.15
C ILE A 5 41.35 42.20 -9.63
N GLN A 6 40.21 41.85 -9.04
CA GLN A 6 40.17 41.28 -7.70
C GLN A 6 40.22 39.75 -7.84
N SER A 7 41.33 39.18 -7.38
CA SER A 7 41.54 37.73 -7.31
C SER A 7 40.86 37.19 -6.05
N VAL A 8 39.81 36.40 -6.21
CA VAL A 8 39.22 35.63 -5.11
C VAL A 8 39.92 34.27 -5.10
N SER A 9 40.77 34.08 -4.09
CA SER A 9 41.46 32.81 -3.83
C SER A 9 40.50 31.90 -3.07
N MET A 10 40.09 30.77 -3.68
CA MET A 10 39.58 29.63 -2.91
C MET A 10 40.77 28.82 -2.41
N LEU A 11 40.96 28.83 -1.10
CA LEU A 11 41.79 27.88 -0.35
C LEU A 11 40.92 26.66 -0.05
N VAL A 12 41.28 25.51 -0.62
CA VAL A 12 40.85 24.20 -0.13
C VAL A 12 42.03 23.63 0.64
N ASP A 13 41.86 23.55 1.95
CA ASP A 13 42.77 22.91 2.89
C ASP A 13 42.63 21.39 2.80
N MET A 14 43.64 20.73 2.25
CA MET A 14 44.27 19.52 2.81
C MET A 14 45.63 19.32 2.14
N GLY A 15 46.70 19.79 2.79
CA GLY A 15 48.11 19.56 2.37
C GLY A 15 48.66 20.59 1.38
N PHE A 16 49.20 21.70 1.90
CA PHE A 16 49.66 22.90 1.18
C PHE A 16 50.89 22.69 0.26
N HIS A 17 50.67 22.49 -1.04
CA HIS A 17 51.48 23.15 -2.08
C HIS A 17 50.68 23.28 -3.38
N VAL A 18 49.83 24.31 -3.43
CA VAL A 18 49.02 24.65 -4.61
C VAL A 18 49.84 25.56 -5.53
N GLN A 19 50.41 25.00 -6.60
CA GLN A 19 50.90 25.81 -7.71
C GLN A 19 49.70 26.43 -8.44
N LYS A 20 49.61 27.77 -8.41
CA LYS A 20 48.63 28.57 -9.16
C LYS A 20 48.87 28.38 -10.67
N LEU A 21 48.15 27.47 -11.30
CA LEU A 21 47.97 27.49 -12.75
C LEU A 21 46.98 28.61 -13.12
N SER A 22 47.50 29.75 -13.55
CA SER A 22 46.66 30.80 -14.16
C SER A 22 46.31 30.40 -15.60
N VAL A 23 45.16 29.73 -15.78
CA VAL A 23 44.65 29.44 -17.12
C VAL A 23 43.97 30.71 -17.66
N ARG A 24 44.62 31.40 -18.61
CA ARG A 24 43.97 32.42 -19.43
C ARG A 24 42.83 31.76 -20.20
N CYS A 25 41.60 32.16 -19.89
CA CYS A 25 40.38 31.67 -20.51
C CYS A 25 40.33 32.10 -21.99
N SER A 26 40.87 31.27 -22.89
CA SER A 26 40.45 31.25 -24.29
C SER A 26 39.07 30.59 -24.38
N ARG A 27 38.18 31.14 -25.22
CA ARG A 27 36.74 30.83 -25.31
C ARG A 27 36.38 29.38 -25.75
N GLY A 28 37.30 28.41 -25.65
CA GLY A 28 37.09 27.01 -26.06
C GLY A 28 36.89 26.00 -24.91
N PHE A 29 37.21 26.34 -23.66
CA PHE A 29 37.30 25.34 -22.57
C PHE A 29 36.08 25.23 -21.65
N LYS A 30 34.92 25.82 -22.00
CA LYS A 30 33.70 25.66 -21.19
C LYS A 30 33.06 24.27 -21.31
N ASN A 31 33.36 23.52 -22.37
CA ASN A 31 32.76 22.20 -22.59
C ASN A 31 33.52 21.07 -21.89
N ALA A 32 34.83 21.20 -21.66
CA ALA A 32 35.64 20.12 -21.07
C ALA A 32 35.43 19.98 -19.55
N ALA A 33 35.33 21.09 -18.80
CA ALA A 33 35.08 21.05 -17.36
C ALA A 33 33.65 20.55 -17.02
N ARG A 34 32.70 20.78 -17.93
CA ARG A 34 31.33 20.26 -17.79
C ARG A 34 31.26 18.74 -17.96
N ASN A 35 32.21 18.16 -18.71
CA ASN A 35 32.32 16.72 -18.91
C ASN A 35 33.08 15.99 -17.79
N TYR A 36 33.97 16.66 -17.05
CA TYR A 36 34.61 16.04 -15.87
C TYR A 36 33.75 16.13 -14.60
N CYS A 37 32.79 17.06 -14.54
CA CYS A 37 31.65 16.99 -13.62
C CYS A 37 30.54 16.05 -14.13
N GLN A 38 30.86 15.06 -14.97
CA GLN A 38 29.95 13.95 -15.26
C GLN A 38 29.76 13.14 -13.97
N LYS A 39 28.67 13.47 -13.27
CA LYS A 39 27.98 12.69 -12.24
C LYS A 39 28.94 11.89 -11.33
N ALA A 40 29.27 12.47 -10.17
CA ALA A 40 29.54 11.64 -9.01
C ALA A 40 28.45 10.55 -8.95
N PRO A 41 28.80 9.25 -8.87
CA PRO A 41 27.81 8.21 -8.70
C PRO A 41 27.00 8.59 -7.46
N LYS A 42 25.68 8.79 -7.64
CA LYS A 42 24.80 8.97 -6.50
C LYS A 42 25.00 7.72 -5.65
N GLU A 43 25.53 7.87 -4.45
CA GLU A 43 25.52 6.80 -3.46
C GLU A 43 24.07 6.33 -3.36
N GLU A 44 23.79 5.15 -3.91
CA GLU A 44 22.50 4.49 -3.74
C GLU A 44 22.39 4.21 -2.25
N LYS A 45 21.62 5.04 -1.55
CA LYS A 45 21.29 4.81 -0.15
C LYS A 45 20.85 3.37 -0.03
N VAL A 46 21.58 2.57 0.75
CA VAL A 46 21.19 1.19 1.05
C VAL A 46 19.81 1.27 1.67
N ILE A 47 18.79 0.88 0.89
CA ILE A 47 17.41 0.98 1.32
C ILE A 47 17.25 -0.11 2.38
N ALA A 48 17.09 0.28 3.64
CA ALA A 48 16.77 -0.65 4.71
C ALA A 48 15.35 -1.19 4.49
N GLY A 49 15.24 -2.28 3.74
CA GLY A 49 13.95 -2.92 3.44
C GLY A 49 14.08 -4.07 2.44
N THR A 50 13.20 -5.07 2.57
CA THR A 50 13.08 -6.16 1.59
C THR A 50 12.48 -5.60 0.29
N PRO A 51 13.05 -5.89 -0.89
CA PRO A 51 12.53 -5.39 -2.15
C PRO A 51 11.14 -5.96 -2.45
N TYR A 52 10.25 -5.15 -3.03
CA TYR A 52 8.85 -5.52 -3.31
C TYR A 52 8.69 -6.80 -4.13
N LYS A 53 9.60 -7.06 -5.07
CA LYS A 53 9.60 -8.27 -5.91
C LYS A 53 9.74 -9.58 -5.12
N LYS A 54 10.31 -9.52 -3.91
CA LYS A 54 10.50 -10.68 -3.04
C LYS A 54 9.32 -10.89 -2.08
N LEU A 55 8.41 -9.92 -1.98
CA LEU A 55 7.25 -9.99 -1.11
C LEU A 55 6.02 -10.46 -1.89
N SER A 56 5.19 -11.23 -1.20
CA SER A 56 3.92 -11.74 -1.69
C SER A 56 2.75 -11.21 -0.86
N VAL A 57 1.67 -10.82 -1.54
CA VAL A 57 0.41 -10.40 -0.92
C VAL A 57 -0.63 -11.47 -1.20
N GLY A 58 -1.19 -12.07 -0.15
CA GLY A 58 -2.23 -13.07 -0.19
C GLY A 58 -3.60 -12.48 0.12
N VAL A 59 -4.60 -12.81 -0.68
CA VAL A 59 -6.00 -12.44 -0.47
C VAL A 59 -6.85 -13.71 -0.40
N PRO A 60 -7.10 -14.25 0.81
CA PRO A 60 -7.93 -15.43 0.98
C PRO A 60 -9.41 -15.09 0.82
N LYS A 61 -10.22 -16.13 0.61
CA LYS A 61 -11.68 -16.04 0.61
C LYS A 61 -12.17 -15.88 2.05
N GLU A 62 -13.15 -15.00 2.24
CA GLU A 62 -13.80 -14.84 3.54
C GLU A 62 -14.60 -16.11 3.90
N SER A 63 -14.41 -16.59 5.13
CA SER A 63 -15.01 -17.83 5.64
C SER A 63 -16.29 -17.58 6.44
N PHE A 64 -16.58 -16.33 6.79
CA PHE A 64 -17.75 -15.98 7.60
C PHE A 64 -19.04 -16.10 6.77
N PRO A 65 -20.13 -16.68 7.32
CA PRO A 65 -21.38 -16.84 6.60
C PRO A 65 -21.95 -15.49 6.15
N ASN A 66 -22.42 -15.42 4.90
CA ASN A 66 -22.97 -14.22 4.26
C ASN A 66 -21.99 -13.03 4.10
N GLU A 67 -20.68 -13.25 4.29
CA GLU A 67 -19.69 -12.23 3.94
C GLU A 67 -19.46 -12.22 2.43
N ARG A 68 -19.84 -11.11 1.78
CA ARG A 68 -19.77 -10.96 0.32
C ARG A 68 -18.64 -10.06 -0.15
N ARG A 69 -17.91 -9.43 0.77
CA ARG A 69 -16.82 -8.51 0.44
C ARG A 69 -15.53 -9.29 0.21
N VAL A 70 -14.64 -8.69 -0.59
CA VAL A 70 -13.26 -9.15 -0.81
C VAL A 70 -12.30 -8.06 -0.34
N ALA A 71 -11.13 -8.43 0.19
CA ALA A 71 -10.19 -7.48 0.78
C ALA A 71 -9.55 -6.54 -0.26
N ILE A 72 -9.49 -6.94 -1.54
CA ILE A 72 -8.92 -6.13 -2.62
C ILE A 72 -9.78 -6.21 -3.89
N SER A 73 -9.89 -5.10 -4.62
CA SER A 73 -10.48 -5.06 -5.96
C SER A 73 -9.43 -5.30 -7.06
N PRO A 74 -9.82 -5.74 -8.26
CA PRO A 74 -8.90 -5.89 -9.39
C PRO A 74 -8.12 -4.61 -9.73
N THR A 75 -8.76 -3.44 -9.59
CA THR A 75 -8.13 -2.12 -9.76
C THR A 75 -7.00 -1.87 -8.75
N ALA A 76 -7.19 -2.23 -7.49
CA ALA A 76 -6.16 -2.10 -6.47
C ALA A 76 -5.02 -3.12 -6.67
N VAL A 77 -5.35 -4.34 -7.14
CA VAL A 77 -4.34 -5.33 -7.53
C VAL A 77 -3.46 -4.80 -8.65
N GLN A 78 -4.04 -4.19 -9.69
CA GLN A 78 -3.28 -3.60 -10.79
C GLN A 78 -2.27 -2.56 -10.28
N ALA A 79 -2.64 -1.75 -9.27
CA ALA A 79 -1.74 -0.78 -8.67
C ALA A 79 -0.60 -1.42 -7.87
N LEU A 80 -0.84 -2.56 -7.20
CA LEU A 80 0.20 -3.33 -6.50
C LEU A 80 1.17 -4.00 -7.47
N VAL A 81 0.65 -4.62 -8.53
CA VAL A 81 1.45 -5.27 -9.57
C VAL A 81 2.34 -4.24 -10.29
N LYS A 82 1.82 -3.05 -10.59
CA LYS A 82 2.61 -1.93 -11.14
C LYS A 82 3.79 -1.52 -10.25
N LYS A 83 3.67 -1.66 -8.93
CA LYS A 83 4.75 -1.41 -7.96
C LYS A 83 5.73 -2.58 -7.84
N GLY A 84 5.45 -3.72 -8.50
CA GLY A 84 6.31 -4.91 -8.52
C GLY A 84 6.04 -5.92 -7.41
N TRP A 85 4.85 -5.90 -6.82
CA TRP A 85 4.43 -6.90 -5.83
C TRP A 85 3.86 -8.15 -6.51
N ASN A 86 4.07 -9.31 -5.91
CA ASN A 86 3.37 -10.53 -6.31
C ASN A 86 2.06 -10.63 -5.53
N VAL A 87 0.92 -10.77 -6.23
CA VAL A 87 -0.39 -10.87 -5.60
C VAL A 87 -0.99 -12.25 -5.88
N ASN A 88 -1.26 -12.98 -4.80
CA ASN A 88 -1.86 -14.30 -4.78
C ASN A 88 -3.30 -14.19 -4.25
N ILE A 89 -4.26 -14.74 -4.97
CA ILE A 89 -5.68 -14.64 -4.65
C ILE A 89 -6.24 -16.06 -4.57
N GLU A 90 -6.99 -16.35 -3.51
CA GLU A 90 -7.67 -17.63 -3.39
C GLU A 90 -8.76 -17.79 -4.45
N ASP A 91 -8.86 -19.00 -4.99
CA ASP A 91 -9.92 -19.35 -5.95
C ASP A 91 -11.31 -19.01 -5.41
N GLY A 92 -12.05 -18.19 -6.16
CA GLY A 92 -13.41 -17.80 -5.81
C GLY A 92 -13.52 -16.76 -4.68
N ALA A 93 -12.43 -16.11 -4.27
CA ALA A 93 -12.47 -15.07 -3.23
C ALA A 93 -13.34 -13.86 -3.58
N GLY A 94 -13.47 -13.52 -4.87
CA GLY A 94 -14.21 -12.36 -5.35
C GLY A 94 -15.63 -12.64 -5.88
N VAL A 95 -16.08 -13.90 -5.93
CA VAL A 95 -17.31 -14.28 -6.64
C VAL A 95 -18.54 -13.58 -6.06
N GLU A 96 -18.67 -13.56 -4.74
CA GLU A 96 -19.76 -12.87 -4.03
C GLU A 96 -19.71 -11.33 -4.21
N ALA A 97 -18.51 -10.79 -4.43
CA ALA A 97 -18.28 -9.38 -4.72
C ALA A 97 -18.45 -9.04 -6.22
N LYS A 98 -18.92 -10.00 -7.04
CA LYS A 98 -19.04 -9.89 -8.50
C LYS A 98 -17.72 -9.70 -9.24
N PHE A 99 -16.61 -10.18 -8.68
CA PHE A 99 -15.31 -10.25 -9.34
C PHE A 99 -14.98 -11.70 -9.67
N THR A 100 -14.88 -12.02 -10.96
CA THR A 100 -14.48 -13.36 -11.41
C THR A 100 -12.97 -13.53 -11.27
N ASN A 101 -12.50 -14.78 -11.26
CA ASN A 101 -11.07 -15.08 -11.25
C ASN A 101 -10.35 -14.51 -12.48
N ALA A 102 -11.03 -14.50 -13.64
CA ALA A 102 -10.50 -13.94 -14.88
C ALA A 102 -10.14 -12.44 -14.70
N ASN A 103 -11.01 -11.66 -14.05
CA ASN A 103 -10.75 -10.25 -13.77
C ASN A 103 -9.47 -10.03 -12.96
N PHE A 104 -9.10 -10.97 -12.09
CA PHE A 104 -7.87 -10.90 -11.31
C PHE A 104 -6.64 -11.37 -12.10
N GLN A 105 -6.79 -12.40 -12.93
CA GLN A 105 -5.71 -12.89 -13.79
C GLN A 105 -5.31 -11.83 -14.84
N GLU A 106 -6.28 -11.12 -15.42
CA GLU A 106 -6.04 -10.05 -16.40
C GLU A 106 -5.18 -8.90 -15.84
N VAL A 107 -5.31 -8.57 -14.55
CA VAL A 107 -4.50 -7.55 -13.88
C VAL A 107 -3.15 -8.08 -13.36
N GLY A 108 -2.84 -9.36 -13.60
CA GLY A 108 -1.56 -9.98 -13.24
C GLY A 108 -1.52 -10.62 -11.86
N ALA A 109 -2.67 -10.93 -11.26
CA ALA A 109 -2.72 -11.75 -10.04
C ALA A 109 -2.55 -13.23 -10.37
N LYS A 110 -2.03 -13.99 -9.41
CA LYS A 110 -2.00 -15.46 -9.46
C LYS A 110 -3.17 -16.02 -8.66
N ILE A 111 -3.89 -16.97 -9.23
CA ILE A 111 -4.93 -17.71 -8.51
C ILE A 111 -4.28 -18.90 -7.84
N THR A 112 -4.44 -19.03 -6.53
CA THR A 112 -3.78 -20.05 -5.69
C THR A 112 -4.79 -20.78 -4.81
N ALA A 113 -4.40 -21.95 -4.31
CA ALA A 113 -5.20 -22.67 -3.32
C ALA A 113 -5.17 -21.94 -1.96
N LYS A 114 -6.19 -22.17 -1.13
CA LYS A 114 -6.32 -21.56 0.20
C LYS A 114 -5.01 -21.63 1.01
N SER A 115 -4.42 -22.81 1.15
CA SER A 115 -3.20 -23.03 1.94
C SER A 115 -1.99 -22.24 1.44
N GLU A 116 -1.89 -22.00 0.13
CA GLU A 116 -0.81 -21.22 -0.47
C GLU A 116 -1.04 -19.72 -0.27
N THR A 117 -2.29 -19.26 -0.34
CA THR A 117 -2.64 -17.85 -0.11
C THR A 117 -2.29 -17.39 1.31
N TYR A 118 -2.54 -18.21 2.33
CA TYR A 118 -2.19 -17.91 3.73
C TYR A 118 -0.67 -17.94 4.01
N LYS A 119 0.13 -18.62 3.16
CA LYS A 119 1.59 -18.64 3.26
C LYS A 119 2.28 -17.39 2.69
N SER A 120 1.51 -16.44 2.17
CA SER A 120 2.04 -15.16 1.66
C SER A 120 2.64 -14.32 2.80
N ASP A 121 3.57 -13.42 2.47
CA ASP A 121 4.24 -12.57 3.46
C ASP A 121 3.29 -11.56 4.08
N ILE A 122 2.37 -11.02 3.29
CA ILE A 122 1.31 -10.13 3.74
C ILE A 122 -0.03 -10.76 3.38
N VAL A 123 -0.91 -10.94 4.36
CA VAL A 123 -2.27 -11.44 4.13
C VAL A 123 -3.26 -10.33 4.41
N LEU A 124 -4.15 -10.09 3.44
CA LEU A 124 -5.20 -9.08 3.52
C LEU A 124 -6.54 -9.76 3.73
N LYS A 125 -7.20 -9.48 4.86
CA LYS A 125 -8.56 -9.95 5.16
C LYS A 125 -9.46 -8.79 5.52
N VAL A 126 -10.76 -8.98 5.31
CA VAL A 126 -11.78 -8.06 5.81
C VAL A 126 -12.00 -8.38 7.30
N ARG A 127 -12.47 -9.58 7.61
CA ARG A 127 -12.83 -9.97 8.98
C ARG A 127 -11.63 -10.53 9.76
N PRO A 128 -11.73 -10.60 11.10
CA PRO A 128 -10.70 -11.27 11.91
C PRO A 128 -10.56 -12.74 11.46
N PRO A 129 -9.34 -13.29 11.47
CA PRO A 129 -9.12 -14.69 11.14
C PRO A 129 -9.81 -15.60 12.15
N SER A 130 -10.30 -16.75 11.70
CA SER A 130 -10.82 -17.78 12.60
C SER A 130 -9.69 -18.60 13.22
N ASP A 131 -9.96 -19.28 14.34
CA ASP A 131 -8.96 -20.09 15.04
C ASP A 131 -8.35 -21.20 14.17
N SER A 132 -9.09 -21.71 13.18
CA SER A 132 -8.61 -22.72 12.22
C SER A 132 -7.71 -22.14 11.14
N GLU A 133 -7.73 -20.82 10.93
CA GLU A 133 -6.90 -20.13 9.94
C GLU A 133 -5.55 -19.69 10.51
N ILE A 134 -5.46 -19.44 11.81
CA ILE A 134 -4.23 -19.05 12.52
C ILE A 134 -3.02 -19.97 12.20
N PRO A 135 -3.14 -21.32 12.20
CA PRO A 135 -2.00 -22.19 11.91
C PRO A 135 -1.59 -22.21 10.42
N LEU A 136 -2.40 -21.67 9.51
CA LEU A 136 -2.09 -21.63 8.07
C LEU A 136 -1.16 -20.48 7.71
N PHE A 137 -1.03 -19.48 8.58
CA PHE A 137 -0.18 -18.33 8.34
C PHE A 137 1.30 -18.70 8.39
N LYS A 138 2.09 -18.02 7.57
CA LYS A 138 3.55 -18.07 7.64
C LYS A 138 4.05 -17.42 8.94
N GLU A 139 5.05 -18.02 9.57
CA GLU A 139 5.75 -17.40 10.71
C GLU A 139 6.37 -16.06 10.31
N ASN A 140 6.24 -15.04 11.18
CA ASN A 140 6.64 -13.65 10.91
C ASN A 140 5.90 -12.99 9.74
N GLY A 141 4.75 -13.54 9.33
CA GLY A 141 3.86 -12.92 8.36
C GLY A 141 3.21 -11.65 8.89
N THR A 142 2.74 -10.81 7.97
CA THR A 142 1.96 -9.61 8.27
C THR A 142 0.49 -9.85 7.96
N LEU A 143 -0.40 -9.56 8.91
CA LEU A 143 -1.85 -9.62 8.72
C LEU A 143 -2.45 -8.22 8.78
N ILE A 144 -3.24 -7.85 7.78
CA ILE A 144 -4.01 -6.60 7.76
C ILE A 144 -5.49 -6.98 7.72
N SER A 145 -6.23 -6.68 8.79
CA SER A 145 -7.66 -7.00 8.91
C SER A 145 -8.34 -6.20 10.02
N PHE A 146 -9.67 -6.30 10.12
CA PHE A 146 -10.38 -5.89 11.34
C PHE A 146 -10.12 -6.92 12.45
N LEU A 147 -9.63 -6.48 13.61
CA LEU A 147 -9.29 -7.39 14.72
C LEU A 147 -10.12 -7.15 15.97
N TYR A 148 -10.57 -5.90 16.19
CA TYR A 148 -11.28 -5.50 17.41
C TYR A 148 -10.55 -5.99 18.68
N PRO A 149 -9.30 -5.56 18.91
CA PRO A 149 -8.41 -6.15 19.91
C PRO A 149 -8.94 -6.02 21.34
N GLN A 150 -9.83 -5.06 21.60
CA GLN A 150 -10.47 -4.85 22.90
C GLN A 150 -11.56 -5.89 23.21
N GLN A 151 -12.21 -6.43 22.18
CA GLN A 151 -13.24 -7.46 22.33
C GLN A 151 -12.62 -8.86 22.23
N ASN A 152 -11.62 -9.03 21.37
CA ASN A 152 -11.02 -10.33 21.05
C ASN A 152 -9.60 -10.47 21.60
N ALA A 153 -9.41 -10.25 22.90
CA ALA A 153 -8.08 -10.31 23.53
C ALA A 153 -7.42 -11.69 23.38
N GLU A 154 -8.21 -12.77 23.39
CA GLU A 154 -7.71 -14.14 23.20
C GLU A 154 -7.14 -14.37 21.80
N LEU A 155 -7.82 -13.86 20.77
CA LEU A 155 -7.36 -13.96 19.39
C LEU A 155 -6.04 -13.22 19.20
N VAL A 156 -5.90 -12.03 19.80
CA VAL A 156 -4.63 -11.27 19.77
C VAL A 156 -3.50 -12.05 20.44
N LYS A 157 -3.76 -12.73 21.57
CA LYS A 157 -2.77 -13.60 22.23
C LYS A 157 -2.34 -14.76 21.34
N LYS A 158 -3.28 -15.40 20.62
CA LYS A 158 -2.97 -16.48 19.66
C LYS A 158 -2.12 -15.97 18.49
N LEU A 159 -2.47 -14.82 17.91
CA LEU A 159 -1.68 -14.20 16.84
C LEU A 159 -0.26 -13.81 17.31
N ALA A 160 -0.14 -13.31 18.54
CA ALA A 160 1.16 -13.02 19.15
C ALA A 160 2.00 -14.29 19.38
N ALA A 161 1.37 -15.40 19.81
CA ALA A 161 2.06 -16.69 19.96
C ALA A 161 2.63 -17.22 18.63
N HIS A 162 1.94 -16.96 17.52
CA HIS A 162 2.39 -17.27 16.16
C HIS A 162 3.39 -16.26 15.57
N LYS A 163 3.83 -15.26 16.34
CA LYS A 163 4.78 -14.20 15.93
C LYS A 163 4.31 -13.42 14.69
N LEU A 164 3.00 -13.23 14.55
CA LEU A 164 2.44 -12.45 13.44
C LEU A 164 2.49 -10.96 13.72
N THR A 165 2.84 -10.17 12.72
CA THR A 165 2.71 -8.71 12.76
C THR A 165 1.32 -8.32 12.28
N THR A 166 0.48 -7.76 13.16
CA THR A 166 -0.94 -7.53 12.84
C THR A 166 -1.27 -6.04 12.83
N PHE A 167 -1.90 -5.57 11.75
CA PHE A 167 -2.45 -4.22 11.66
C PHE A 167 -3.98 -4.27 11.77
N ALA A 168 -4.48 -3.72 12.87
CA ALA A 168 -5.91 -3.62 13.16
C ALA A 168 -6.49 -2.38 12.46
N MET A 169 -7.27 -2.60 11.39
CA MET A 169 -7.92 -1.52 10.63
C MET A 169 -8.95 -0.73 11.46
N ASP A 170 -9.42 -1.29 12.56
CA ASP A 170 -10.32 -0.62 13.51
C ASP A 170 -9.61 0.37 14.46
N LYS A 171 -8.28 0.24 14.62
CA LYS A 171 -7.48 1.11 15.50
C LYS A 171 -6.67 2.16 14.71
N VAL A 172 -7.05 2.44 13.47
CA VAL A 172 -6.45 3.55 12.71
C VAL A 172 -6.77 4.87 13.44
N PRO A 173 -5.75 5.69 13.77
CA PRO A 173 -5.97 6.94 14.47
C PRO A 173 -6.75 7.91 13.59
N ARG A 174 -7.74 8.59 14.17
CA ARG A 174 -8.57 9.58 13.46
C ARG A 174 -7.85 10.92 13.34
N ILE A 175 -6.84 10.97 12.49
CA ILE A 175 -6.05 12.17 12.15
C ILE A 175 -6.10 12.43 10.64
N SER A 176 -5.92 13.69 10.23
CA SER A 176 -6.06 14.11 8.82
C SER A 176 -5.21 13.28 7.83
N ARG A 177 -3.99 12.91 8.22
CA ARG A 177 -3.10 12.08 7.39
C ARG A 177 -3.57 10.63 7.23
N ALA A 178 -4.32 10.11 8.20
CA ALA A 178 -4.75 8.72 8.25
C ALA A 178 -6.18 8.51 7.72
N GLN A 179 -6.89 9.58 7.39
CA GLN A 179 -8.27 9.55 6.92
C GLN A 179 -8.47 8.68 5.66
N VAL A 180 -7.47 8.64 4.78
CA VAL A 180 -7.48 7.80 3.56
C VAL A 180 -7.47 6.30 3.89
N PHE A 181 -6.98 5.93 5.07
CA PHE A 181 -6.91 4.55 5.56
C PHE A 181 -8.06 4.20 6.50
N ASP A 182 -9.00 5.12 6.76
CA ASP A 182 -10.13 4.88 7.66
C ASP A 182 -11.19 3.98 6.99
N ALA A 183 -11.03 2.68 7.23
CA ALA A 183 -11.95 1.66 6.74
C ALA A 183 -13.32 1.74 7.44
N LEU A 184 -13.41 2.22 8.69
CA LEU A 184 -14.67 2.34 9.42
C LEU A 184 -15.54 3.46 8.83
N SER A 185 -14.94 4.61 8.51
CA SER A 185 -15.67 5.71 7.86
C SER A 185 -16.20 5.30 6.48
N SER A 186 -15.42 4.52 5.72
CA SER A 186 -15.85 4.02 4.41
C SER A 186 -17.04 3.07 4.53
N MET A 187 -17.00 2.14 5.50
CA MET A 187 -18.10 1.21 5.74
C MET A 187 -19.34 1.90 6.30
N ALA A 188 -19.17 2.89 7.18
CA ALA A 188 -20.27 3.69 7.72
C ALA A 188 -21.04 4.41 6.60
N ASN A 189 -20.32 5.01 5.65
CA ASN A 189 -20.93 5.68 4.50
C ASN A 189 -21.76 4.71 3.63
N ILE A 190 -21.19 3.56 3.28
CA ILE A 190 -21.89 2.52 2.50
C ILE A 190 -23.15 2.03 3.26
N SER A 191 -23.02 1.81 4.57
CA SER A 191 -24.14 1.34 5.40
C SER A 191 -25.26 2.37 5.51
N GLY A 192 -24.94 3.66 5.62
CA GLY A 192 -25.92 4.74 5.65
C GLY A 192 -26.69 4.84 4.33
N TYR A 193 -25.99 4.76 3.20
CA TYR A 193 -26.65 4.74 1.89
C TYR A 193 -27.57 3.52 1.72
N LYS A 194 -27.09 2.33 2.09
CA LYS A 194 -27.90 1.11 2.01
C LYS A 194 -29.11 1.16 2.94
N ALA A 195 -28.99 1.75 4.13
CA ALA A 195 -30.11 1.91 5.05
C ALA A 195 -31.25 2.74 4.44
N VAL A 196 -30.94 3.82 3.71
CA VAL A 196 -31.96 4.63 3.02
C VAL A 196 -32.65 3.83 1.90
N ILE A 197 -31.90 3.03 1.14
CA ILE A 197 -32.49 2.17 0.10
C ILE A 197 -33.40 1.10 0.70
N GLU A 198 -32.96 0.46 1.79
CA GLU A 198 -33.78 -0.54 2.49
C GLU A 198 -35.03 0.10 3.11
N ALA A 199 -34.89 1.30 3.70
CA ALA A 199 -36.04 2.07 4.18
C ALA A 199 -37.01 2.35 3.03
N ALA A 200 -36.51 2.72 1.86
CA ALA A 200 -37.34 2.99 0.70
C ALA A 200 -38.06 1.76 0.15
N ASN A 201 -37.43 0.59 0.20
CA ASN A 201 -38.03 -0.65 -0.24
C ASN A 201 -39.15 -1.12 0.72
N ASN A 202 -39.03 -0.83 2.01
CA ASN A 202 -40.02 -1.21 3.02
C ASN A 202 -41.09 -0.12 3.27
N TYR A 203 -40.87 1.10 2.80
CA TYR A 203 -41.78 2.23 3.02
C TYR A 203 -42.89 2.28 1.96
N GLY A 204 -44.14 2.20 2.40
CA GLY A 204 -45.32 2.10 1.52
C GLY A 204 -45.77 3.41 0.84
N ARG A 205 -44.98 4.48 0.87
CA ARG A 205 -45.32 5.78 0.26
C ARG A 205 -44.13 6.38 -0.48
N PHE A 206 -44.39 7.30 -1.39
CA PHE A 206 -43.32 8.06 -2.04
C PHE A 206 -42.60 8.99 -1.05
N PHE A 207 -41.27 9.08 -1.15
CA PHE A 207 -40.48 10.07 -0.38
C PHE A 207 -40.66 11.49 -0.90
N SER A 208 -40.74 11.63 -2.22
CA SER A 208 -41.09 12.89 -2.87
C SER A 208 -42.60 13.05 -2.76
N GLY A 209 -43.05 13.92 -1.86
CA GLY A 209 -44.45 14.21 -1.59
C GLY A 209 -45.25 14.84 -2.74
N LYS A 210 -45.05 14.39 -3.98
CA LYS A 210 -45.97 14.67 -5.07
C LYS A 210 -47.22 13.82 -4.85
N CYS A 211 -48.24 14.47 -4.32
CA CYS A 211 -49.60 13.95 -4.39
C CYS A 211 -49.96 13.91 -5.88
N MET A 212 -50.22 12.72 -6.40
CA MET A 212 -50.82 12.58 -7.72
C MET A 212 -52.29 12.99 -7.52
N GLU A 213 -52.61 14.25 -7.82
CA GLU A 213 -53.99 14.67 -8.00
C GLU A 213 -54.54 13.87 -9.20
N MET A 214 -55.46 12.95 -8.91
CA MET A 214 -56.28 12.27 -9.91
C MET A 214 -57.55 13.09 -10.16
#